data_AF-A0A832X353-F1
#
_entry.id   AF-A0A832X353-F1
#
_cell.length_a   1.000
_cell.length_b   1.000
_cell.length_c   1.000
_cell.angle_alpha   90.00
_cell.angle_beta   90.00
_cell.angle_gamma   90.00
#
_symmetry.space_group_name_H-M   'P 1'
#
loop_
_entity.id
_entity.type
_entity.pdbx_description
1 polymer ?
#
loop_
_entity_poly.entity_id
_entity_poly.type
_entity_poly.pdbx_seq_one_letter_code
_entity_poly.pdbx_strand_id
1 'polypeptide(L)'
;MKLIFEGNHKLKYSGYEPSFIKRTIFIHFDVTIPEEEQDKELPGKLKDPYVKSAILNWMYGGWKAYKEDITENNKLTIPLKVQNITTLTNLENDPIGFFIEKCCSVGKGFTEKGYELYTAYENFSRLEGITKYSNTKFGRVMKEKGYEKERNSTGVFYTGVQVNPDWRGQLIFTISGDYNPETKLEVEAIVED
;
A
#
# COMPACT_ATOMS: atom_id res chain seq x y z
N MET A 1 -3.60 -7.79 22.35
CA MET A 1 -3.12 -6.40 22.48
C MET A 1 -3.23 -5.72 21.11
N LYS A 2 -3.78 -4.51 21.04
CA LYS A 2 -3.80 -3.68 19.82
C LYS A 2 -2.80 -2.54 20.03
N LEU A 3 -1.95 -2.29 19.05
CA LEU A 3 -0.97 -1.21 19.06
C LEU A 3 -1.56 0.00 18.33
N ILE A 4 -1.41 1.19 18.90
CA ILE A 4 -1.86 2.46 18.32
C ILE A 4 -0.65 3.38 18.25
N PHE A 5 -0.40 3.93 17.07
CA PHE A 5 0.63 4.94 16.84
C PHE A 5 -0.06 6.24 16.46
N GLU A 6 0.33 7.33 17.10
CA GLU A 6 -0.15 8.68 16.82
C GLU A 6 1.04 9.54 16.42
N GLY A 7 0.86 10.37 15.40
CA GLY A 7 1.89 11.29 14.96
C GLY A 7 1.49 12.09 13.72
N ASN A 8 2.28 13.12 13.43
CA ASN A 8 2.04 14.04 12.33
C ASN A 8 2.63 13.56 10.99
N HIS A 9 3.29 12.41 10.99
CA HIS A 9 3.90 11.81 9.81
C HIS A 9 3.44 10.37 9.66
N LYS A 10 3.27 9.93 8.41
CA LYS A 10 2.90 8.54 8.10
C LYS A 10 3.96 7.59 8.66
N LEU A 11 3.51 6.52 9.30
CA LEU A 11 4.40 5.48 9.81
C LEU A 11 5.09 4.78 8.63
N LYS A 12 6.42 4.79 8.66
CA LYS A 12 7.26 4.05 7.71
C LYS A 12 7.75 2.77 8.36
N TYR A 13 7.65 1.64 7.65
CA TYR A 13 8.18 0.37 8.13
C TYR A 13 9.43 0.01 7.32
N SER A 14 10.40 -0.64 7.96
CA SER A 14 11.60 -1.16 7.31
C SER A 14 11.43 -2.65 7.00
N GLY A 15 11.53 -3.04 5.74
CA GLY A 15 11.46 -4.45 5.30
C GLY A 15 10.05 -4.89 4.91
N TYR A 16 9.97 -6.05 4.24
CA TYR A 16 8.68 -6.64 3.85
C TYR A 16 8.14 -7.55 4.96
N GLU A 17 7.12 -7.10 5.69
CA GLU A 17 6.42 -7.92 6.68
C GLU A 17 4.91 -7.98 6.34
N PRO A 18 4.45 -8.97 5.54
CA PRO A 18 3.08 -9.03 5.06
C PRO A 18 2.04 -9.14 6.17
N SER A 19 2.40 -9.74 7.31
CA SER A 19 1.54 -9.79 8.50
C SER A 19 1.32 -8.42 9.13
N PHE A 20 2.32 -7.54 9.05
CA PHE A 20 2.22 -6.16 9.55
C PHE A 20 1.35 -5.33 8.60
N ILE A 21 1.64 -5.36 7.30
CA ILE A 21 0.91 -4.62 6.26
C ILE A 21 -0.60 -4.95 6.26
N LYS A 22 -0.96 -6.25 6.36
CA LYS A 22 -2.36 -6.70 6.37
C LYS A 22 -3.14 -6.29 7.63
N ARG A 23 -2.46 -5.91 8.71
CA ARG A 23 -3.07 -5.60 10.01
C ARG A 23 -3.01 -4.12 10.37
N THR A 24 -2.26 -3.32 9.62
CA THR A 24 -2.17 -1.87 9.86
C THR A 24 -3.29 -1.13 9.15
N ILE A 25 -3.93 -0.21 9.89
CA ILE A 25 -5.00 0.66 9.40
C ILE A 25 -4.53 2.09 9.63
N PHE A 26 -4.60 2.93 8.60
CA PHE A 26 -4.26 4.34 8.70
C PHE A 26 -5.52 5.19 8.80
N ILE A 27 -5.67 5.90 9.91
CA ILE A 27 -6.74 6.87 10.14
C ILE A 27 -6.11 8.25 10.10
N HIS A 28 -6.44 9.02 9.06
CA HIS A 28 -5.95 10.40 8.91
C HIS A 28 -7.01 11.39 9.40
N PHE A 29 -6.60 12.28 10.29
CA PHE A 29 -7.38 13.44 10.70
C PHE A 29 -6.99 14.61 9.78
N ASP A 30 -7.78 14.85 8.74
CA ASP A 30 -7.53 15.88 7.73
C ASP A 30 -8.18 17.24 8.06
N VAL A 31 -8.83 17.34 9.22
CA VAL A 31 -9.49 18.58 9.67
C VAL A 31 -8.51 19.40 10.50
N THR A 32 -8.27 20.63 10.07
CA THR A 32 -7.57 21.66 10.86
C THR A 32 -8.59 22.60 11.47
N ILE A 33 -8.59 22.75 12.79
CA ILE A 33 -9.51 23.64 13.50
C ILE A 33 -8.94 25.07 13.47
N PRO A 34 -9.66 26.05 12.89
CA PRO A 34 -9.24 27.46 12.89
C PRO A 34 -9.03 28.01 14.31
N GLU A 35 -8.16 29.01 14.47
CA GLU A 35 -7.78 29.52 15.81
C GLU A 35 -8.99 30.09 16.57
N GLU A 36 -9.94 30.69 15.85
CA GLU A 36 -11.19 31.24 16.38
C GLU A 36 -12.19 30.17 16.85
N GLU A 37 -12.09 28.94 16.34
CA GLU A 37 -12.93 27.80 16.73
C GLU A 37 -12.27 26.91 17.79
N GLN A 38 -10.99 27.16 18.12
CA GLN A 38 -10.25 26.37 19.09
C GLN A 38 -10.70 26.66 20.53
N ASP A 39 -11.33 25.67 21.16
CA ASP A 39 -11.66 25.71 22.57
C ASP A 39 -10.46 25.36 23.46
N LYS A 40 -9.76 26.38 23.95
CA LYS A 40 -8.57 26.22 24.82
C LYS A 40 -8.89 25.57 26.17
N GLU A 41 -10.15 25.62 26.61
CA GLU A 41 -10.61 25.03 27.88
C GLU A 41 -11.12 23.59 27.71
N LEU A 42 -11.08 23.04 26.49
CA LEU A 42 -11.55 21.68 26.18
C LEU A 42 -10.96 20.60 27.11
N PRO A 43 -9.65 20.59 27.44
CA PRO A 43 -9.10 19.61 28.37
C PRO A 43 -9.74 19.67 29.77
N GLY A 44 -10.18 20.85 30.20
CA GLY A 44 -10.93 21.04 31.44
C GLY A 44 -12.34 20.46 31.34
N LYS A 45 -13.06 20.79 30.26
CA LYS A 45 -14.42 20.28 29.99
C LYS A 45 -14.47 18.75 29.90
N LEU A 46 -13.47 18.13 29.28
CA LEU A 46 -13.36 16.66 29.18
C LEU A 46 -13.14 15.97 30.54
N LYS A 47 -12.73 16.71 31.59
CA LYS A 47 -12.58 16.15 32.94
C LYS A 47 -13.90 16.06 33.71
N ASP A 48 -14.91 16.83 33.31
CA ASP A 48 -16.23 16.85 33.93
C ASP A 48 -16.83 15.43 33.96
N PRO A 49 -17.34 14.96 35.12
CA PRO A 49 -17.93 13.64 35.23
C PRO A 49 -19.09 13.38 34.27
N TYR A 50 -19.96 14.37 34.03
CA TYR A 50 -21.09 14.24 33.10
C TYR A 50 -20.61 14.10 31.66
N VAL A 51 -19.59 14.87 31.26
CA VAL A 51 -18.99 14.77 29.91
C VAL A 51 -18.35 13.40 29.72
N LYS A 52 -17.62 12.88 30.71
CA LYS A 52 -17.07 11.51 30.67
C LYS A 52 -18.15 10.45 30.54
N SER A 53 -19.23 10.56 31.30
CA SER A 53 -20.39 9.66 31.18
C SER A 53 -21.04 9.73 29.80
N ALA A 54 -21.16 10.93 29.21
CA ALA A 54 -21.67 11.11 27.86
C ALA A 54 -20.77 10.45 26.81
N ILE A 55 -19.44 10.62 26.91
CA ILE A 55 -18.46 9.96 26.04
C ILE A 55 -18.58 8.44 26.17
N LEU A 56 -18.72 7.90 27.38
CA LEU A 56 -18.90 6.47 27.59
C LEU A 56 -20.19 5.95 26.94
N ASN A 57 -21.30 6.69 27.06
CA ASN A 57 -22.55 6.33 26.40
C ASN A 57 -22.42 6.36 24.87
N TRP A 58 -21.70 7.34 24.32
CA TRP A 58 -21.38 7.40 22.89
C TRP A 58 -20.53 6.19 22.44
N MET A 59 -19.49 5.84 23.20
CA MET A 59 -18.68 4.65 22.95
C MET A 59 -19.50 3.36 23.03
N TYR A 60 -20.45 3.26 23.96
CA TYR A 60 -21.36 2.12 24.06
C TYR A 60 -22.28 2.00 22.83
N GLY A 61 -22.77 3.13 22.31
CA GLY A 61 -23.47 3.16 21.02
C GLY A 61 -22.60 2.65 19.88
N GLY A 62 -21.34 3.10 19.80
CA GLY A 62 -20.37 2.60 18.83
C GLY A 62 -20.09 1.09 18.97
N TRP A 63 -20.04 0.57 20.19
CA TRP A 63 -19.90 -0.87 20.44
C TRP A 63 -21.09 -1.68 19.92
N LYS A 64 -22.33 -1.18 20.07
CA LYS A 64 -23.52 -1.83 19.49
C LYS A 64 -23.45 -1.87 17.97
N ALA A 65 -23.15 -0.75 17.33
CA ALA A 65 -23.00 -0.66 15.88
C ALA A 65 -21.91 -1.63 15.37
N TYR A 66 -20.79 -1.72 16.08
CA TYR A 66 -19.73 -2.69 15.79
C TYR A 66 -20.20 -4.15 15.92
N LYS A 67 -21.01 -4.45 16.94
CA LYS A 67 -21.55 -5.80 17.16
C LYS A 67 -22.51 -6.21 16.05
N GLU A 68 -23.36 -5.31 15.60
CA GLU A 68 -24.24 -5.49 14.45
C GLU A 68 -23.42 -5.75 13.18
N ASP A 69 -22.46 -4.87 12.88
CA ASP A 69 -21.58 -4.99 11.72
C ASP A 69 -20.80 -6.31 11.67
N ILE A 70 -20.21 -6.76 12.78
CA ILE A 70 -19.54 -8.08 12.82
C ILE A 70 -20.52 -9.24 12.63
N THR A 71 -21.76 -9.11 13.11
CA THR A 71 -22.75 -10.18 12.96
C THR A 71 -23.17 -10.33 11.50
N GLU A 72 -23.28 -9.23 10.77
CA GLU A 72 -23.65 -9.21 9.36
C GLU A 72 -22.47 -9.52 8.43
N ASN A 73 -21.30 -8.91 8.68
CA ASN A 73 -20.16 -8.92 7.77
C ASN A 73 -19.02 -9.86 8.20
N ASN A 74 -19.14 -10.52 9.36
CA ASN A 74 -18.12 -11.38 9.99
C ASN A 74 -16.78 -10.67 10.30
N LYS A 75 -16.72 -9.34 10.16
CA LYS A 75 -15.56 -8.48 10.40
C LYS A 75 -16.00 -7.03 10.59
N LEU A 76 -15.10 -6.20 11.13
CA LEU A 76 -15.28 -4.75 11.12
C LEU A 76 -15.20 -4.24 9.68
N THR A 77 -16.25 -3.55 9.24
CA THR A 77 -16.29 -2.85 7.97
C THR A 77 -15.46 -1.58 8.07
N ILE A 78 -14.39 -1.52 7.27
CA ILE A 78 -13.53 -0.34 7.21
C ILE A 78 -14.13 0.66 6.22
N PRO A 79 -14.34 1.94 6.60
CA PRO A 79 -14.84 2.95 5.65
C PRO A 79 -13.93 3.11 4.44
N LEU A 80 -14.51 3.39 3.26
CA LEU A 80 -13.75 3.49 2.00
C LEU A 80 -12.62 4.52 2.07
N LYS A 81 -12.83 5.67 2.73
CA LYS A 81 -11.79 6.69 2.93
C LYS A 81 -10.57 6.12 3.67
N VAL A 82 -10.80 5.32 4.71
CA VAL A 82 -9.75 4.65 5.50
C VAL A 82 -9.08 3.54 4.69
N GLN A 83 -9.85 2.77 3.92
CA GLN A 83 -9.30 1.76 3.01
C GLN A 83 -8.33 2.40 2.00
N ASN A 84 -8.75 3.47 1.32
CA ASN A 84 -7.95 4.16 0.32
C ASN A 84 -6.64 4.71 0.90
N ILE A 85 -6.70 5.38 2.06
CA ILE A 85 -5.50 5.91 2.74
C ILE A 85 -4.59 4.77 3.18
N THR A 86 -5.15 3.68 3.69
CA THR A 86 -4.38 2.50 4.11
C THR A 86 -3.69 1.85 2.93
N THR A 87 -4.41 1.65 1.82
CA THR A 87 -3.84 1.14 0.56
C THR A 87 -2.73 2.05 0.09
N LEU A 88 -2.99 3.34 -0.15
CA LEU A 88 -1.99 4.31 -0.61
C LEU A 88 -0.73 4.33 0.27
N THR A 89 -0.90 4.33 1.59
CA THR A 89 0.24 4.34 2.51
C THR A 89 1.00 3.01 2.51
N ASN A 90 0.31 1.89 2.34
CA ASN A 90 0.94 0.60 2.15
C ASN A 90 1.68 0.51 0.80
N LEU A 91 1.15 1.12 -0.26
CA LEU A 91 1.83 1.24 -1.57
C LEU A 91 3.11 2.07 -1.45
N GLU A 92 3.06 3.19 -0.73
CA GLU A 92 4.25 4.01 -0.42
C GLU A 92 5.32 3.20 0.35
N ASN A 93 4.89 2.29 1.23
CA ASN A 93 5.77 1.48 2.06
C ASN A 93 6.32 0.22 1.33
N ASP A 94 5.56 -0.39 0.42
CA ASP A 94 5.94 -1.61 -0.31
C ASP A 94 5.84 -1.44 -1.85
N PRO A 95 6.69 -0.59 -2.45
CA PRO A 95 6.65 -0.31 -3.89
C PRO A 95 6.94 -1.55 -4.75
N ILE A 96 7.71 -2.52 -4.23
CA ILE A 96 8.00 -3.78 -4.93
C ILE A 96 6.80 -4.72 -4.87
N GLY A 97 6.10 -4.80 -3.74
CA GLY A 97 4.85 -5.55 -3.65
C GLY A 97 3.81 -5.04 -4.64
N PHE A 98 3.66 -3.72 -4.75
CA PHE A 98 2.74 -3.11 -5.70
C PHE A 98 3.10 -3.42 -7.15
N PHE A 99 4.39 -3.33 -7.50
CA PHE A 99 4.89 -3.72 -8.82
C PHE A 99 4.56 -5.18 -9.16
N ILE A 100 4.76 -6.10 -8.20
CA ILE A 100 4.50 -7.52 -8.43
C ILE A 100 2.99 -7.77 -8.62
N GLU A 101 2.14 -7.12 -7.81
CA GLU A 101 0.69 -7.26 -7.91
C GLU A 101 0.14 -6.72 -9.23
N LYS A 102 0.62 -5.56 -9.69
CA LYS A 102 0.10 -4.88 -10.87
C LYS A 102 0.68 -5.39 -12.18
N CYS A 103 1.99 -5.63 -12.22
CA CYS A 103 2.72 -5.79 -13.47
C CYS A 103 3.34 -7.18 -13.65
N CYS A 104 3.25 -8.06 -12.64
CA CYS A 104 3.84 -9.39 -12.70
C CYS A 104 2.80 -10.50 -12.58
N SER A 105 3.06 -11.61 -13.26
CA SER A 105 2.38 -12.87 -13.05
C SER A 105 3.20 -13.72 -12.07
N VAL A 106 2.55 -14.28 -11.05
CA VAL A 106 3.17 -15.10 -10.00
C VAL A 106 2.68 -16.53 -10.12
N GLY A 107 3.59 -17.50 -10.14
CA GLY A 107 3.22 -18.90 -10.38
C GLY A 107 4.40 -19.84 -10.51
N LYS A 108 4.15 -21.14 -10.28
CA LYS A 108 5.18 -22.17 -10.48
C LYS A 108 5.55 -22.26 -11.96
N GLY A 109 6.85 -22.26 -12.25
CA GLY A 109 7.38 -22.32 -13.62
C GLY A 109 7.61 -20.96 -14.28
N PHE A 110 7.15 -19.86 -13.68
CA PHE A 110 7.49 -18.52 -14.15
C PHE A 110 8.92 -18.16 -13.78
N THR A 111 9.64 -17.60 -14.75
CA THR A 111 11.02 -17.14 -14.57
C THR A 111 11.23 -15.85 -15.34
N GLU A 112 12.04 -14.96 -14.79
CA GLU A 112 12.37 -13.68 -15.42
C GLU A 112 13.83 -13.33 -15.22
N LYS A 113 14.46 -12.75 -16.25
CA LYS A 113 15.85 -12.28 -16.09
C LYS A 113 15.88 -11.17 -15.05
N GLY A 114 16.82 -11.26 -14.11
CA GLY A 114 16.92 -10.31 -13.00
C GLY A 114 17.15 -8.87 -13.43
N TYR A 115 17.84 -8.65 -14.55
CA TYR A 115 17.98 -7.32 -15.14
C TYR A 115 16.65 -6.83 -15.72
N GLU A 116 15.95 -7.65 -16.52
CA GLU A 116 14.67 -7.27 -17.14
C GLU A 116 13.60 -6.99 -16.09
N LEU A 117 13.52 -7.80 -15.02
CA LEU A 117 12.59 -7.58 -13.91
C LEU A 117 12.89 -6.28 -13.15
N TYR A 118 14.17 -5.96 -12.91
CA TYR A 118 14.55 -4.73 -12.23
C TYR A 118 14.31 -3.49 -13.11
N THR A 119 14.61 -3.56 -14.41
CA THR A 119 14.30 -2.50 -15.38
C THR A 119 12.80 -2.24 -15.43
N ALA A 120 11.98 -3.28 -15.45
CA ALA A 120 10.53 -3.16 -15.40
C ALA A 120 10.06 -2.46 -14.11
N TYR A 121 10.61 -2.82 -12.95
CA TYR A 121 10.32 -2.16 -11.69
C TYR A 121 10.77 -0.69 -11.67
N GLU A 122 11.94 -0.37 -12.22
CA GLU A 122 12.46 0.99 -12.31
C GLU A 122 11.53 1.88 -13.16
N ASN A 123 11.10 1.38 -14.31
CA ASN A 123 10.17 2.08 -15.19
C ASN A 123 8.79 2.22 -14.55
N PHE A 124 8.25 1.15 -13.96
CA PHE A 124 6.99 1.20 -13.20
C PHE A 124 7.05 2.23 -12.07
N SER A 125 8.18 2.30 -11.34
CA SER A 125 8.37 3.27 -10.27
C SER A 125 8.31 4.71 -10.77
N ARG A 126 8.81 4.96 -11.99
CA ARG A 126 8.74 6.27 -12.64
C ARG A 126 7.33 6.60 -13.14
N LEU A 127 6.60 5.62 -13.69
CA LEU A 127 5.23 5.78 -14.20
C LEU A 127 4.24 6.11 -13.08
N GLU A 128 4.28 5.33 -12.01
CA GLU A 128 3.34 5.44 -10.88
C GLU A 128 3.79 6.47 -9.83
N GLY A 129 4.96 7.09 -10.00
CA GLY A 129 5.51 8.06 -9.04
C GLY A 129 5.84 7.45 -7.67
N ILE A 130 6.08 6.14 -7.60
CA ILE A 130 6.39 5.43 -6.36
C ILE A 130 7.90 5.37 -6.09
N THR A 131 8.28 5.02 -4.86
CA THR A 131 9.69 5.00 -4.46
C THR A 131 10.48 3.95 -5.26
N LYS A 132 11.48 4.42 -6.02
CA LYS A 132 12.49 3.59 -6.68
C LYS A 132 13.53 3.09 -5.67
N TYR A 133 13.64 1.78 -5.50
CA TYR A 133 14.73 1.16 -4.76
C TYR A 133 15.94 0.86 -5.64
N SER A 134 17.14 0.90 -5.05
CA SER A 134 18.36 0.45 -5.75
C SER A 134 18.29 -1.04 -6.06
N ASN A 135 19.01 -1.50 -7.09
CA ASN A 135 19.05 -2.91 -7.48
C ASN A 135 19.40 -3.85 -6.31
N THR A 136 20.36 -3.45 -5.46
CA THR A 136 20.71 -4.23 -4.26
C THR A 136 19.54 -4.35 -3.28
N LYS A 137 18.82 -3.24 -3.01
CA LYS A 137 17.66 -3.24 -2.11
C LYS A 137 16.50 -4.02 -2.72
N PHE A 138 16.26 -3.87 -4.03
CA PHE A 138 15.31 -4.68 -4.77
C PHE A 138 15.60 -6.17 -4.65
N GLY A 139 16.86 -6.57 -4.86
CA GLY A 139 17.34 -7.93 -4.68
C GLY A 139 17.02 -8.52 -3.30
N ARG A 140 17.28 -7.74 -2.25
CA ARG A 140 17.02 -8.16 -0.87
C ARG A 140 15.52 -8.31 -0.59
N VAL A 141 14.71 -7.33 -1.00
CA VAL A 141 13.25 -7.34 -0.77
C VAL A 141 12.56 -8.45 -1.57
N MET A 142 12.98 -8.71 -2.81
CA MET A 142 12.47 -9.84 -3.60
C MET A 142 12.73 -11.18 -2.89
N LYS A 143 13.92 -11.36 -2.31
CA LYS A 143 14.26 -12.54 -1.53
C LYS A 143 13.40 -12.64 -0.26
N GLU A 144 13.23 -11.55 0.49
CA GLU A 144 12.35 -11.49 1.66
C GLU A 144 10.89 -11.84 1.32
N LYS A 145 10.44 -11.52 0.10
CA LYS A 145 9.13 -11.86 -0.46
C LYS A 145 9.00 -13.32 -0.94
N GLY A 146 10.09 -14.09 -0.91
CA GLY A 146 10.11 -15.49 -1.33
C GLY A 146 10.46 -15.74 -2.80
N TYR A 147 10.94 -14.72 -3.52
CA TYR A 147 11.42 -14.87 -4.90
C TYR A 147 12.93 -15.11 -4.90
N GLU A 148 13.31 -16.35 -5.16
CA GLU A 148 14.71 -16.76 -5.17
C GLU A 148 15.40 -16.44 -6.50
N LYS A 149 16.72 -16.30 -6.44
CA LYS A 149 17.56 -16.11 -7.63
C LYS A 149 18.24 -17.42 -8.00
N GLU A 150 18.13 -17.80 -9.26
CA GLU A 150 18.92 -18.88 -9.85
C GLU A 150 19.91 -18.32 -10.87
N ARG A 151 21.11 -18.90 -10.89
CA ARG A 151 22.13 -18.53 -11.87
C ARG A 151 22.35 -19.70 -12.81
N ASN A 152 22.30 -19.42 -14.10
CA ASN A 152 22.67 -20.36 -15.15
C ASN A 152 23.74 -19.73 -16.06
N SER A 153 24.13 -20.43 -17.13
CA SER A 153 25.12 -19.96 -18.11
C SER A 153 24.72 -18.66 -18.83
N THR A 154 23.43 -18.35 -18.88
CA THR A 154 22.86 -17.21 -19.61
C THR A 154 22.55 -16.00 -18.74
N GLY A 155 22.61 -16.13 -17.41
CA GLY A 155 22.39 -15.01 -16.49
C GLY A 155 21.82 -15.39 -15.13
N VAL A 156 21.29 -14.38 -14.45
CA VAL A 156 20.59 -14.51 -13.16
C VAL A 156 19.10 -14.32 -13.39
N PHE A 157 18.30 -15.23 -12.85
CA PHE A 157 16.85 -15.27 -13.04
C PHE A 157 16.16 -15.29 -11.69
N TYR A 158 15.00 -14.64 -11.59
CA TYR A 158 14.07 -14.85 -10.48
C TYR A 158 13.12 -15.97 -10.83
N THR A 159 12.81 -16.83 -9.87
CA THR A 159 11.81 -17.90 -10.01
C THR A 159 10.51 -17.54 -9.32
N GLY A 160 9.40 -18.05 -9.86
CA GLY A 160 8.06 -17.81 -9.30
C GLY A 160 7.41 -16.50 -9.73
N VAL A 161 8.08 -15.69 -10.55
CA VAL A 161 7.61 -14.37 -11.00
C VAL A 161 8.07 -14.08 -12.42
N GLN A 162 7.20 -13.45 -13.20
CA GLN A 162 7.50 -12.94 -14.53
C GLN A 162 6.74 -11.63 -14.79
N VAL A 163 7.31 -10.72 -15.58
CA VAL A 163 6.57 -9.52 -16.02
C VAL A 163 5.44 -9.98 -16.95
N ASN A 164 4.21 -9.59 -16.63
CA ASN A 164 3.03 -9.91 -17.44
C ASN A 164 3.26 -9.40 -18.89
N PRO A 165 3.02 -10.22 -19.93
CA PRO A 165 3.10 -9.80 -21.33
C PRO A 165 2.46 -8.43 -21.64
N ASP A 166 1.29 -8.14 -21.06
CA ASP A 166 0.55 -6.88 -21.27
C ASP A 166 1.36 -5.65 -20.82
N TRP A 167 2.11 -5.81 -19.74
CA TRP A 167 2.97 -4.78 -19.17
C TRP A 167 4.38 -4.79 -19.77
N ARG A 168 4.81 -5.89 -20.38
CA ARG A 168 6.17 -6.06 -20.88
C ARG A 168 6.54 -5.00 -21.91
N GLY A 169 5.62 -4.71 -22.83
CA GLY A 169 5.78 -3.65 -23.83
C GLY A 169 5.75 -2.23 -23.26
N GLN A 170 5.24 -2.03 -22.05
CA GLN A 170 5.21 -0.71 -21.42
C GLN A 170 6.43 -0.49 -20.51
N LEU A 171 6.94 -1.56 -19.92
CA LEU A 171 7.94 -1.50 -18.86
C LEU A 171 9.36 -1.87 -19.31
N ILE A 172 9.54 -2.54 -20.45
CA ILE A 172 10.86 -3.07 -20.87
C ILE A 172 11.39 -2.39 -22.15
N PHE A 173 10.64 -1.49 -22.78
CA PHE A 173 11.17 -0.71 -23.92
C PHE A 173 12.38 0.12 -23.48
N THR A 174 13.55 -0.30 -23.94
CA THR A 174 14.82 0.40 -23.86
C THR A 174 15.23 0.50 -25.34
N ILE A 175 15.56 1.63 -25.97
CA ILE A 175 16.66 2.56 -25.74
C ILE A 175 16.37 3.83 -26.58
N SER A 176 15.54 4.75 -26.13
CA SER A 176 15.51 6.14 -26.64
C SER A 176 14.67 6.96 -25.68
N GLY A 177 15.19 8.08 -25.22
CA GLY A 177 14.71 8.84 -24.07
C GLY A 177 13.34 9.51 -24.16
N ASP A 178 12.37 8.94 -24.88
CA ASP A 178 11.05 9.53 -25.07
C ASP A 178 9.97 8.63 -24.46
N TYR A 179 9.70 8.85 -23.18
CA TYR A 179 8.48 8.38 -22.53
C TYR A 179 7.32 9.26 -23.01
N ASN A 180 6.35 8.68 -23.74
CA ASN A 180 5.12 9.36 -24.14
C ASN A 180 4.01 9.09 -23.10
N PRO A 181 3.53 10.12 -22.37
CA PRO A 181 2.49 9.98 -21.35
C PRO A 181 1.07 9.72 -21.90
N GLU A 182 0.85 9.74 -23.23
CA GLU A 182 -0.48 9.59 -23.84
C GLU A 182 -1.01 8.15 -23.90
N THR A 183 -0.18 7.11 -23.69
CA THR A 183 -0.61 5.71 -23.66
C THR A 183 -1.49 5.34 -22.45
N LYS A 184 -1.68 6.27 -21.50
CA LYS A 184 -2.56 6.09 -20.34
C LYS A 184 -4.05 6.01 -20.70
N LEU A 185 -4.47 6.60 -21.84
CA LEU A 185 -5.89 6.77 -22.17
C LEU A 185 -6.55 5.56 -22.87
N GLU A 186 -5.78 4.63 -23.45
CA GLU A 186 -6.38 3.52 -24.22
C GLU A 186 -6.75 2.29 -23.37
N VAL A 187 -6.21 2.15 -22.15
CA VAL A 187 -6.41 0.94 -21.33
C VAL A 187 -7.56 1.09 -20.32
N GLU A 188 -7.90 2.32 -19.90
CA GLU A 188 -9.12 2.56 -19.10
C GLU A 188 -10.40 2.19 -19.86
N ALA A 189 -10.35 2.03 -21.20
CA ALA A 189 -11.46 1.59 -22.03
C ALA A 189 -11.61 0.06 -22.17
N ILE A 190 -10.65 -0.75 -21.69
CA ILE A 190 -10.66 -2.22 -21.91
C ILE A 190 -11.10 -3.00 -20.66
N VAL A 191 -11.32 -2.32 -19.52
CA VAL A 191 -11.76 -2.95 -18.26
C VAL A 191 -13.27 -2.79 -18.01
N GLU A 192 -14.02 -2.22 -18.96
CA GLU A 192 -15.48 -2.00 -18.85
C GLU A 192 -16.36 -2.79 -19.85
N ASP A 193 -15.85 -3.85 -20.48
CA ASP A 193 -16.69 -4.79 -21.27
C ASP A 193 -16.62 -6.24 -20.75
#